data_AF-A0A310SEZ4-F1
#
_entry.id   AF-A0A310SEZ4-F1
#
_cell.length_a   1.000
_cell.length_b   1.000
_cell.length_c   1.000
_cell.angle_alpha   90.00
_cell.angle_beta   90.00
_cell.angle_gamma   90.00
#
_symmetry.space_group_name_H-M   'P 1'
#
loop_
_entity.id
_entity.type
_entity.pdbx_description
1 polymer ?
#
loop_
_entity_poly.entity_id
_entity_poly.type
_entity_poly.pdbx_seq_one_letter_code
_entity_poly.pdbx_strand_id
1 'polypeptide(L)'
;RTLSILEEAEIKEEKELYAQQEYDTQLAFLTTAYVEHLDGYHLFFQMFENDKEGIDLSMVNEDTQNAYEEYKINFSTICKEICEIGLKEHDKRINEINTFDNAVNEGKGSSQNLGRIIVNEILQKKTNILANVKQLLKKLVGDVDTATLEDITQKAQQLSEEFNDIVTDAWTRLMSIEVDLHEQIEDINEVFRINISDMVDSFLTIARGYFSQLRNCEAEYNDTINGLILYYLSGFGNDTKIPRHLLNLCEDKDMLNYNLNNSHEKHLQVIDAREDIMLTRLKTWLEEYIEQIRKYESERNSQQILEISHFADSQQQELLQLLQQLNPNVNDSEIILALDT
;
A
#
# COMPACT_ATOMS: atom_id res chain seq x y z
N ARG A 1 52.45 10.74 14.45
CA ARG A 1 51.88 11.90 13.72
C ARG A 1 51.12 11.42 12.48
N THR A 2 51.72 10.64 11.59
CA THR A 2 51.04 10.02 10.44
C THR A 2 49.97 8.98 10.83
N LEU A 3 50.21 8.15 11.86
CA LEU A 3 49.18 7.22 12.38
C LEU A 3 47.96 7.95 12.96
N SER A 4 48.19 8.98 13.78
CA SER A 4 47.13 9.83 14.35
C SER A 4 46.29 10.56 13.30
N ILE A 5 46.89 10.94 12.16
CA ILE A 5 46.17 11.57 11.04
C ILE A 5 45.31 10.53 10.29
N LEU A 6 45.79 9.28 10.19
CA LEU A 6 45.03 8.18 9.58
C LEU A 6 43.87 7.74 10.48
N GLU A 7 44.09 7.61 11.78
CA GLU A 7 43.02 7.31 12.76
C GLU A 7 41.96 8.43 12.82
N GLU A 8 42.36 9.70 12.76
CA GLU A 8 41.42 10.83 12.68
C GLU A 8 40.63 10.85 11.36
N ALA A 9 41.25 10.45 10.25
CA ALA A 9 40.58 10.33 8.96
C ALA A 9 39.58 9.16 8.93
N GLU A 10 39.95 8.01 9.49
CA GLU A 10 39.10 6.81 9.59
C GLU A 10 37.89 7.06 10.49
N ILE A 11 38.09 7.72 11.65
CA ILE A 11 36.98 8.13 12.53
C ILE A 11 36.06 9.15 11.85
N LYS A 12 36.61 10.04 11.01
CA LYS A 12 35.80 11.02 10.28
C LYS A 12 34.99 10.35 9.18
N GLU A 13 35.59 9.43 8.44
CA GLU A 13 34.93 8.65 7.39
C GLU A 13 33.81 7.76 7.97
N GLU A 14 34.05 7.11 9.11
CA GLU A 14 33.05 6.30 9.80
C GLU A 14 31.86 7.15 10.32
N LYS A 15 32.13 8.36 10.81
CA LYS A 15 31.08 9.32 11.20
C LYS A 15 30.27 9.83 10.02
N GLU A 16 30.92 10.13 8.89
CA GLU A 16 30.25 10.56 7.66
C GLU A 16 29.35 9.45 7.12
N LEU A 17 29.83 8.20 7.13
CA LEU A 17 29.04 7.04 6.74
C LEU A 17 27.81 6.86 7.63
N TYR A 18 27.98 6.93 8.95
CA TYR A 18 26.88 6.81 9.90
C TYR A 18 25.83 7.92 9.70
N ALA A 19 26.27 9.16 9.55
CA ALA A 19 25.38 10.29 9.29
C ALA A 19 24.61 10.14 7.97
N GLN A 20 25.26 9.62 6.92
CA GLN A 20 24.60 9.34 5.65
C GLN A 20 23.52 8.26 5.80
N GLN A 21 23.80 7.17 6.53
CA GLN A 21 22.83 6.10 6.77
C GLN A 21 21.61 6.58 7.57
N GLU A 22 21.84 7.42 8.58
CA GLU A 22 20.76 8.02 9.37
C GLU A 22 19.88 8.94 8.50
N TYR A 23 20.51 9.76 7.65
CA TYR A 23 19.82 10.60 6.68
C TYR A 23 18.99 9.79 5.69
N ASP A 24 19.57 8.74 5.08
CA ASP A 24 18.88 7.91 4.09
C ASP A 24 17.68 7.18 4.72
N THR A 25 17.82 6.74 5.97
CA THR A 25 16.73 6.10 6.75
C THR A 25 15.60 7.09 7.03
N GLN A 26 15.95 8.30 7.47
CA GLN A 26 14.97 9.35 7.71
C GLN A 26 14.26 9.76 6.43
N LEU A 27 15.00 9.95 5.34
CA LEU A 27 14.43 10.30 4.03
C LEU A 27 13.50 9.20 3.51
N ALA A 28 13.88 7.93 3.66
CA ALA A 28 13.01 6.81 3.31
C ALA A 28 11.69 6.85 4.10
N PHE A 29 11.75 7.12 5.40
CA PHE A 29 10.55 7.29 6.22
C PHE A 29 9.67 8.44 5.74
N LEU A 30 10.25 9.64 5.54
CA LEU A 30 9.51 10.80 5.03
C LEU A 30 8.90 10.55 3.65
N THR A 31 9.58 9.77 2.81
CA THR A 31 9.11 9.36 1.48
C THR A 31 7.86 8.48 1.55
N THR A 32 7.73 7.61 2.57
CA THR A 32 6.51 6.82 2.81
C THR A 32 5.33 7.68 3.29
N ALA A 33 5.63 8.83 3.89
CA ALA A 33 4.65 9.83 4.29
C ALA A 33 4.43 10.92 3.23
N TYR A 34 5.11 10.84 2.07
CA TYR A 34 5.04 11.79 0.94
C TYR A 34 5.53 13.21 1.26
N VAL A 35 6.29 13.37 2.35
CA VAL A 35 6.80 14.65 2.85
C VAL A 35 8.33 14.76 2.73
N GLU A 36 8.93 14.00 1.82
CA GLU A 36 10.37 14.08 1.56
C GLU A 36 10.83 15.53 1.28
N HIS A 37 12.00 15.88 1.81
CA HIS A 37 12.66 17.18 1.63
C HIS A 37 11.92 18.41 2.19
N LEU A 38 10.85 18.23 2.98
CA LEU A 38 10.11 19.31 3.65
C LEU A 38 10.50 19.47 5.13
N ASP A 39 11.31 18.57 5.68
CA ASP A 39 11.72 18.54 7.09
C ASP A 39 12.79 19.58 7.46
N GLY A 40 13.32 20.31 6.47
CA GLY A 40 14.39 21.28 6.68
C GLY A 40 14.55 22.23 5.52
N TYR A 41 15.81 22.57 5.22
CA TYR A 41 16.17 23.58 4.22
C TYR A 41 16.32 23.01 2.79
N HIS A 42 16.04 21.73 2.56
CA HIS A 42 16.31 21.08 1.27
C HIS A 42 15.55 21.74 0.12
N LEU A 43 14.22 21.86 0.23
CA LEU A 43 13.42 22.53 -0.80
C LEU A 43 13.87 23.99 -1.01
N PHE A 44 14.24 24.68 0.06
CA PHE A 44 14.77 26.04 -0.01
C PHE A 44 16.07 26.10 -0.83
N PHE A 45 17.03 25.22 -0.55
CA PHE A 45 18.29 25.21 -1.28
C PHE A 45 18.11 24.80 -2.75
N GLN A 46 17.14 23.93 -3.06
CA GLN A 46 16.81 23.57 -4.44
C GLN A 46 16.36 24.77 -5.27
N MET A 47 15.65 25.74 -4.66
CA MET A 47 15.26 26.98 -5.35
C MET A 47 16.49 27.77 -5.83
N PHE A 48 17.55 27.81 -5.03
CA PHE A 48 18.76 28.59 -5.33
C PHE A 48 19.85 27.83 -6.10
N GLU A 49 19.76 26.49 -6.22
CA GLU A 49 20.81 25.66 -6.83
C GLU A 49 21.14 26.07 -8.27
N ASN A 50 20.12 26.43 -9.05
CA ASN A 50 20.25 26.89 -10.44
C ASN A 50 19.85 28.36 -10.62
N ASP A 51 19.82 29.12 -9.52
CA ASP A 51 19.45 30.53 -9.52
C ASP A 51 20.60 31.44 -9.14
N LYS A 52 21.54 31.59 -10.09
CA LYS A 52 22.66 32.50 -9.93
C LYS A 52 22.19 33.94 -9.69
N GLU A 53 21.16 34.38 -10.42
CA GLU A 53 20.62 35.72 -10.28
C GLU A 53 20.10 35.97 -8.86
N GLY A 54 19.27 35.08 -8.30
CA GLY A 54 18.79 35.22 -6.91
C GLY A 54 19.88 35.15 -5.86
N ILE A 55 20.91 34.31 -6.05
CA ILE A 55 22.11 34.29 -5.18
C ILE A 55 22.80 35.65 -5.22
N ASP A 56 23.09 36.17 -6.42
CA ASP A 56 23.78 37.46 -6.58
C ASP A 56 22.92 38.61 -5.99
N LEU A 57 21.59 38.59 -6.17
CA LEU A 57 20.63 39.55 -5.61
C LEU A 57 20.61 39.53 -4.08
N SER A 58 20.70 38.36 -3.45
CA SER A 58 20.76 38.24 -1.99
C SER A 58 22.05 38.83 -1.39
N MET A 59 23.12 38.92 -2.17
CA MET A 59 24.46 39.31 -1.68
C MET A 59 24.83 40.77 -1.96
N VAL A 60 23.89 41.59 -2.45
CA VAL A 60 24.14 42.99 -2.84
C VAL A 60 24.63 43.85 -1.67
N ASN A 61 23.98 43.75 -0.52
CA ASN A 61 24.36 44.47 0.70
C ASN A 61 23.91 43.72 1.97
N GLU A 62 24.15 44.30 3.14
CA GLU A 62 23.77 43.71 4.42
C GLU A 62 22.24 43.52 4.56
N ASP A 63 21.45 44.46 4.05
CA ASP A 63 19.99 44.39 4.12
C ASP A 63 19.43 43.24 3.26
N THR A 64 19.98 43.01 2.05
CA THR A 64 19.56 41.88 1.20
C THR A 64 19.96 40.53 1.79
N GLN A 65 21.13 40.46 2.47
CA GLN A 65 21.56 39.25 3.16
C GLN A 65 20.65 38.93 4.36
N ASN A 66 20.26 39.96 5.11
CA ASN A 66 19.31 39.81 6.22
C ASN A 66 17.94 39.33 5.73
N ALA A 67 17.42 39.91 4.62
CA ALA A 67 16.17 39.49 4.01
C ALA A 67 16.20 38.03 3.53
N TYR A 68 17.34 37.58 2.98
CA TYR A 68 17.54 36.19 2.57
C TYR A 68 17.49 35.21 3.75
N GLU A 69 18.18 35.51 4.85
CA GLU A 69 18.16 34.64 6.03
C GLU A 69 16.78 34.61 6.70
N GLU A 70 16.06 35.74 6.74
CA GLU A 70 14.68 35.78 7.22
C GLU A 70 13.75 34.93 6.34
N TYR A 71 13.85 35.08 5.02
CA TYR A 71 13.09 34.28 4.06
C TYR A 71 13.36 32.79 4.22
N LYS A 72 14.63 32.40 4.34
CA LYS A 72 15.04 31.01 4.59
C LYS A 72 14.40 30.41 5.83
N ILE A 73 14.38 31.17 6.94
CA ILE A 73 13.77 30.73 8.20
C ILE A 73 12.25 30.59 8.03
N ASN A 74 11.59 31.61 7.47
CA ASN A 74 10.14 31.64 7.30
C ASN A 74 9.67 30.51 6.37
N PHE A 75 10.29 30.38 5.18
CA PHE A 75 9.97 29.34 4.21
C PHE A 75 10.14 27.94 4.81
N SER A 76 11.26 27.69 5.49
CA SER A 76 11.54 26.38 6.07
C SER A 76 10.65 26.05 7.27
N THR A 77 10.12 27.06 7.95
CA THR A 77 9.11 26.87 9.01
C THR A 77 7.82 26.35 8.40
N ILE A 78 7.36 26.95 7.30
CA ILE A 78 6.17 26.49 6.56
C ILE A 78 6.38 25.04 6.06
N CYS A 79 7.57 24.71 5.52
CA CYS A 79 7.91 23.34 5.11
C CYS A 79 7.83 22.33 6.27
N LYS A 80 8.38 22.69 7.44
CA LYS A 80 8.32 21.83 8.62
C LYS A 80 6.90 21.59 9.11
N GLU A 81 6.05 22.62 9.08
CA GLU A 81 4.65 22.48 9.47
C GLU A 81 3.88 21.49 8.59
N ILE A 82 3.99 21.61 7.25
CA ILE A 82 3.36 20.63 6.34
C ILE A 82 3.97 19.23 6.53
N CYS A 83 5.28 19.13 6.79
CA CYS A 83 5.93 17.86 7.08
C CYS A 83 5.35 17.19 8.33
N GLU A 84 5.22 17.92 9.44
CA GLU A 84 4.63 17.40 10.68
C GLU A 84 3.16 16.99 10.51
N ILE A 85 2.40 17.74 9.73
CA ILE A 85 1.02 17.39 9.41
C ILE A 85 0.98 16.12 8.57
N GLY A 86 1.80 16.02 7.53
CA GLY A 86 1.84 14.84 6.67
C GLY A 86 2.24 13.56 7.40
N LEU A 87 3.13 13.66 8.41
CA LEU A 87 3.45 12.54 9.31
C LEU A 87 2.23 12.11 10.14
N LYS A 88 1.50 13.05 10.74
CA LYS A 88 0.26 12.74 11.48
C LYS A 88 -0.81 12.13 10.59
N GLU A 89 -0.95 12.62 9.36
CA GLU A 89 -1.88 12.06 8.38
C GLU A 89 -1.44 10.67 7.91
N HIS A 90 -0.13 10.40 7.79
CA HIS A 90 0.39 9.07 7.54
C HIS A 90 0.00 8.10 8.67
N ASP A 91 0.20 8.47 9.92
CA ASP A 91 -0.19 7.62 11.07
C ASP A 91 -1.69 7.31 11.07
N LYS A 92 -2.54 8.28 10.74
CA LYS A 92 -3.99 8.07 10.59
C LYS A 92 -4.31 7.05 9.50
N ARG A 93 -3.68 7.17 8.32
CA ARG A 93 -3.88 6.23 7.21
C ARG A 93 -3.45 4.82 7.59
N ILE A 94 -2.30 4.67 8.26
CA ILE A 94 -1.83 3.37 8.74
C ILE A 94 -2.81 2.77 9.76
N ASN A 95 -3.35 3.58 10.66
CA ASN A 95 -4.35 3.11 11.62
C ASN A 95 -5.65 2.65 10.94
N GLU A 96 -6.12 3.36 9.91
CA GLU A 96 -7.27 2.95 9.11
C GLU A 96 -7.02 1.62 8.38
N ILE A 97 -5.84 1.48 7.76
CA ILE A 97 -5.42 0.22 7.11
C ILE A 97 -5.40 -0.94 8.11
N ASN A 98 -4.80 -0.74 9.29
CA ASN A 98 -4.76 -1.78 10.32
C ASN A 98 -6.16 -2.17 10.81
N THR A 99 -7.07 -1.19 10.93
CA THR A 99 -8.46 -1.43 11.34
C THR A 99 -9.20 -2.26 10.29
N PHE A 100 -9.03 -1.92 9.01
CA PHE A 100 -9.54 -2.67 7.88
C PHE A 100 -8.99 -4.11 7.85
N ASP A 101 -7.67 -4.27 7.94
CA ASP A 101 -7.03 -5.59 7.90
C ASP A 101 -7.51 -6.50 9.05
N ASN A 102 -7.68 -5.94 10.24
CA ASN A 102 -8.21 -6.68 11.38
C ASN A 102 -9.64 -7.15 11.11
N ALA A 103 -10.53 -6.28 10.62
CA ALA A 103 -11.92 -6.64 10.33
C ALA A 103 -12.02 -7.73 9.24
N VAL A 104 -11.23 -7.59 8.17
CA VAL A 104 -11.14 -8.58 7.09
C VAL A 104 -10.64 -9.93 7.60
N ASN A 105 -9.59 -9.94 8.42
CA ASN A 105 -9.01 -11.16 8.96
C ASN A 105 -9.92 -11.85 9.97
N GLU A 106 -10.65 -11.09 10.79
CA GLU A 106 -11.66 -11.63 11.70
C GLU A 106 -12.80 -12.32 10.92
N GLY A 107 -13.32 -11.68 9.87
CA GLY A 107 -14.33 -12.26 8.98
C GLY A 107 -13.85 -13.56 8.34
N LYS A 108 -12.66 -13.54 7.73
CA LYS A 108 -12.03 -14.73 7.13
C LYS A 108 -11.83 -15.85 8.14
N GLY A 109 -11.33 -15.54 9.34
CA GLY A 109 -11.12 -16.51 10.41
C GLY A 109 -12.42 -17.16 10.89
N SER A 110 -13.49 -16.36 11.01
CA SER A 110 -14.82 -16.86 11.38
C SER A 110 -15.35 -17.86 10.35
N SER A 111 -15.36 -17.49 9.07
CA SER A 111 -15.83 -18.35 7.98
C SER A 111 -14.99 -19.62 7.82
N GLN A 112 -13.67 -19.52 7.96
CA GLN A 112 -12.78 -20.68 7.91
C GLN A 112 -13.08 -21.68 9.03
N ASN A 113 -13.37 -21.19 10.24
CA ASN A 113 -13.75 -22.04 11.36
C ASN A 113 -15.09 -22.76 11.11
N LEU A 114 -16.09 -22.05 10.59
CA LEU A 114 -17.38 -22.66 10.21
C LEU A 114 -17.20 -23.70 9.10
N GLY A 115 -16.43 -23.38 8.06
CA GLY A 115 -16.12 -24.31 6.98
C GLY A 115 -15.40 -25.56 7.47
N ARG A 116 -14.45 -25.42 8.39
CA ARG A 116 -13.75 -26.57 9.01
C ARG A 116 -14.70 -27.49 9.77
N ILE A 117 -15.69 -26.95 10.48
CA ILE A 117 -16.71 -27.75 11.17
C ILE A 117 -17.48 -28.61 10.14
N ILE A 118 -17.95 -27.99 9.05
CA ILE A 118 -18.70 -28.68 7.99
C ILE A 118 -17.85 -29.78 7.33
N VAL A 119 -16.61 -29.48 6.97
CA VAL A 119 -15.70 -30.46 6.36
C VAL A 119 -15.46 -31.65 7.30
N ASN A 120 -15.25 -31.40 8.59
CA ASN A 120 -15.07 -32.47 9.57
C ASN A 120 -16.33 -33.35 9.72
N GLU A 121 -17.53 -32.75 9.69
CA GLU A 121 -18.80 -33.48 9.70
C GLU A 121 -18.88 -34.48 8.54
N ILE A 122 -18.52 -34.05 7.32
CA ILE A 122 -18.52 -34.90 6.13
C ILE A 122 -17.52 -36.04 6.26
N LEU A 123 -16.28 -35.75 6.69
CA LEU A 123 -15.24 -36.77 6.82
C LEU A 123 -15.60 -37.84 7.86
N GLN A 124 -16.24 -37.44 8.96
CA GLN A 124 -16.78 -38.37 9.96
C GLN A 124 -17.91 -39.23 9.38
N LYS A 125 -18.87 -38.61 8.68
CA LYS A 125 -19.98 -39.32 8.03
C LYS A 125 -19.49 -40.31 6.97
N LYS A 126 -18.53 -39.89 6.14
CA LYS A 126 -17.85 -40.74 5.16
C LYS A 126 -17.26 -41.97 5.83
N THR A 127 -16.51 -41.80 6.93
CA THR A 127 -15.90 -42.91 7.67
C THR A 127 -16.94 -43.92 8.15
N ASN A 128 -18.07 -43.44 8.67
CA ASN A 128 -19.17 -44.30 9.11
C ASN A 128 -19.83 -45.07 7.96
N ILE A 129 -20.09 -44.39 6.84
CA ILE A 129 -20.68 -45.01 5.65
C ILE A 129 -19.73 -46.07 5.07
N LEU A 130 -18.43 -45.78 4.99
CA LEU A 130 -17.42 -46.74 4.55
C LEU A 130 -17.35 -47.96 5.46
N ALA A 131 -17.46 -47.79 6.78
CA ALA A 131 -17.53 -48.90 7.72
C ALA A 131 -18.77 -49.78 7.48
N ASN A 132 -19.93 -49.17 7.21
CA ASN A 132 -21.17 -49.88 6.90
C ASN A 132 -21.05 -50.65 5.57
N VAL A 133 -20.51 -50.03 4.52
CA VAL A 133 -20.25 -50.68 3.23
C VAL A 133 -19.30 -51.87 3.40
N LYS A 134 -18.22 -51.72 4.17
CA LYS A 134 -17.30 -52.83 4.48
C LYS A 134 -17.98 -53.98 5.24
N GLN A 135 -18.93 -53.69 6.13
CA GLN A 135 -19.71 -54.73 6.80
C GLN A 135 -20.67 -55.45 5.85
N LEU A 136 -21.30 -54.72 4.93
CA LEU A 136 -22.14 -55.31 3.88
C LEU A 136 -21.31 -56.22 2.97
N LEU A 137 -20.12 -55.79 2.58
CA LEU A 137 -19.15 -56.58 1.81
C LEU A 137 -18.78 -57.90 2.46
N LYS A 138 -18.53 -57.91 3.78
CA LYS A 138 -18.20 -59.15 4.50
C LYS A 138 -19.32 -60.19 4.44
N LYS A 139 -20.57 -59.79 4.22
CA LYS A 139 -21.71 -60.70 4.06
C LYS A 139 -21.79 -61.33 2.67
N LEU A 140 -21.07 -60.78 1.69
CA LEU A 140 -20.96 -61.30 0.32
C LEU A 140 -19.83 -62.35 0.16
N VAL A 141 -19.10 -62.70 1.23
CA VAL A 141 -18.01 -63.68 1.18
C VAL A 141 -18.58 -65.10 1.16
N GLY A 142 -18.61 -65.73 -0.02
CA GLY A 142 -19.08 -67.11 -0.25
C GLY A 142 -20.08 -67.22 -1.42
N ASP A 143 -20.66 -68.40 -1.64
CA ASP A 143 -21.81 -68.56 -2.55
C ASP A 143 -23.05 -67.96 -1.88
N VAL A 144 -23.44 -66.77 -2.33
CA VAL A 144 -24.60 -66.03 -1.81
C VAL A 144 -25.74 -66.10 -2.82
N ASP A 145 -26.97 -66.33 -2.35
CA ASP A 145 -28.13 -66.38 -3.24
C ASP A 145 -28.44 -65.02 -3.87
N THR A 146 -29.15 -65.05 -5.00
CA THR A 146 -29.49 -63.84 -5.77
C THR A 146 -30.31 -62.83 -4.97
N ALA A 147 -31.14 -63.30 -4.04
CA ALA A 147 -31.96 -62.44 -3.19
C ALA A 147 -31.13 -61.64 -2.18
N THR A 148 -30.11 -62.26 -1.58
CA THR A 148 -29.20 -61.59 -0.64
C THR A 148 -28.27 -60.61 -1.37
N LEU A 149 -27.83 -60.95 -2.59
CA LEU A 149 -27.07 -60.04 -3.44
C LEU A 149 -27.86 -58.77 -3.80
N GLU A 150 -29.14 -58.92 -4.13
CA GLU A 150 -30.04 -57.80 -4.47
C GLU A 150 -30.29 -56.89 -3.26
N ASP A 151 -30.55 -57.45 -2.06
CA ASP A 151 -30.72 -56.69 -0.81
C ASP A 151 -29.46 -55.90 -0.41
N ILE A 152 -28.28 -56.50 -0.56
CA ILE A 152 -27.01 -55.82 -0.25
C ILE A 152 -26.72 -54.70 -1.25
N THR A 153 -26.97 -54.94 -2.54
CA THR A 153 -26.79 -53.92 -3.58
C THR A 153 -27.71 -52.74 -3.35
N GLN A 154 -28.99 -52.99 -3.00
CA GLN A 154 -29.95 -51.93 -2.67
C GLN A 154 -29.50 -51.11 -1.46
N LYS A 155 -29.01 -51.75 -0.38
CA LYS A 155 -28.50 -51.05 0.81
C LYS A 155 -27.25 -50.23 0.53
N ALA A 156 -26.34 -50.74 -0.29
CA ALA A 156 -25.15 -50.00 -0.69
C ALA A 156 -25.52 -48.76 -1.53
N GLN A 157 -26.50 -48.88 -2.41
CA GLN A 157 -27.01 -47.76 -3.19
C GLN A 157 -27.71 -46.70 -2.32
N GLN A 158 -28.52 -47.12 -1.33
CA GLN A 158 -29.13 -46.20 -0.36
C GLN A 158 -28.08 -45.42 0.45
N LEU A 159 -27.01 -46.08 0.90
CA LEU A 159 -25.89 -45.43 1.58
C LEU A 159 -25.16 -44.43 0.67
N SER A 160 -25.08 -44.72 -0.62
CA SER A 160 -24.52 -43.79 -1.62
C SER A 160 -25.37 -42.54 -1.78
N GLU A 161 -26.68 -42.71 -1.90
CA GLU A 161 -27.63 -41.61 -2.03
C GLU A 161 -27.60 -40.74 -0.77
N GLU A 162 -27.62 -41.36 0.42
CA GLU A 162 -27.49 -40.65 1.70
C GLU A 162 -26.19 -39.82 1.77
N PHE A 163 -25.06 -40.39 1.34
CA PHE A 163 -23.81 -39.63 1.33
C PHE A 163 -23.80 -38.48 0.32
N ASN A 164 -24.34 -38.70 -0.88
CA ASN A 164 -24.43 -37.66 -1.89
C ASN A 164 -25.31 -36.49 -1.42
N ASP A 165 -26.41 -36.77 -0.73
CA ASP A 165 -27.26 -35.75 -0.12
C ASP A 165 -26.49 -34.96 0.96
N ILE A 166 -25.72 -35.64 1.81
CA ILE A 166 -24.86 -34.99 2.83
C ILE A 166 -23.81 -34.08 2.18
N VAL A 167 -23.15 -34.54 1.11
CA VAL A 167 -22.14 -33.75 0.41
C VAL A 167 -22.78 -32.54 -0.27
N THR A 168 -23.97 -32.70 -0.85
CA THR A 168 -24.71 -31.62 -1.51
C THR A 168 -25.18 -30.56 -0.49
N ASP A 169 -25.68 -30.98 0.67
CA ASP A 169 -26.03 -30.09 1.78
C ASP A 169 -24.79 -29.31 2.26
N ALA A 170 -23.68 -30.01 2.47
CA ALA A 170 -22.45 -29.39 2.91
C ALA A 170 -21.87 -28.39 1.89
N TRP A 171 -21.91 -28.72 0.59
CA TRP A 171 -21.53 -27.80 -0.48
C TRP A 171 -22.39 -26.54 -0.44
N THR A 172 -23.70 -26.69 -0.28
CA THR A 172 -24.64 -25.56 -0.19
C THR A 172 -24.33 -24.68 1.02
N ARG A 173 -24.06 -25.28 2.18
CA ARG A 173 -23.69 -24.56 3.41
C ARG A 173 -22.36 -23.82 3.27
N LEU A 174 -21.34 -24.48 2.72
CA LEU A 174 -20.03 -23.85 2.46
C LEU A 174 -20.15 -22.69 1.48
N MET A 175 -20.98 -22.85 0.45
CA MET A 175 -21.23 -21.79 -0.52
C MET A 175 -21.96 -20.60 0.08
N SER A 176 -22.96 -20.84 0.92
CA SER A 176 -23.63 -19.77 1.68
C SER A 176 -22.65 -18.98 2.53
N ILE A 177 -21.75 -19.67 3.26
CA ILE A 177 -20.71 -19.01 4.06
C ILE A 177 -19.79 -18.14 3.21
N GLU A 178 -19.39 -18.61 2.03
CA GLU A 178 -18.50 -17.84 1.16
C GLU A 178 -19.20 -16.63 0.55
N VAL A 179 -20.47 -16.77 0.14
CA VAL A 179 -21.29 -15.64 -0.33
C VAL A 179 -21.46 -14.60 0.77
N ASP A 180 -21.84 -15.02 1.98
CA ASP A 180 -22.03 -14.12 3.12
C ASP A 180 -20.72 -13.39 3.48
N LEU A 181 -19.58 -14.11 3.43
CA LEU A 181 -18.27 -13.50 3.70
C LEU A 181 -17.89 -12.51 2.60
N HIS A 182 -18.11 -12.85 1.34
CA HIS A 182 -17.78 -11.96 0.22
C HIS A 182 -18.60 -10.66 0.31
N GLU A 183 -19.91 -10.75 0.56
CA GLU A 183 -20.77 -9.58 0.76
C GLU A 183 -20.29 -8.71 1.92
N GLN A 184 -19.94 -9.31 3.07
CA GLN A 184 -19.40 -8.57 4.21
C GLN A 184 -18.06 -7.88 3.89
N ILE A 185 -17.17 -8.54 3.16
CA ILE A 185 -15.89 -7.91 2.77
C ILE A 185 -16.11 -6.80 1.77
N GLU A 186 -17.04 -6.93 0.83
CA GLU A 186 -17.39 -5.83 -0.09
C GLU A 186 -17.95 -4.61 0.66
N ASP A 187 -18.80 -4.82 1.67
CA ASP A 187 -19.29 -3.74 2.53
C ASP A 187 -18.15 -3.07 3.31
N ILE A 188 -17.24 -3.86 3.89
CA ILE A 188 -16.05 -3.35 4.61
C ILE A 188 -15.12 -2.60 3.65
N ASN A 189 -14.89 -3.13 2.45
CA ASN A 189 -14.09 -2.51 1.39
C ASN A 189 -14.66 -1.15 1.02
N GLU A 190 -15.98 -1.02 0.88
CA GLU A 190 -16.61 0.24 0.51
C GLU A 190 -16.48 1.30 1.63
N VAL A 191 -16.71 0.92 2.88
CA VAL A 191 -16.51 1.83 4.03
C VAL A 191 -15.05 2.28 4.11
N PHE A 192 -14.11 1.34 4.02
CA PHE A 192 -12.68 1.64 4.02
C PHE A 192 -12.31 2.57 2.86
N ARG A 193 -12.79 2.27 1.64
CA ARG A 193 -12.53 3.07 0.44
C ARG A 193 -12.98 4.52 0.63
N ILE A 194 -14.17 4.74 1.18
CA ILE A 194 -14.68 6.09 1.48
C ILE A 194 -13.77 6.77 2.49
N ASN A 195 -13.51 6.13 3.63
CA ASN A 195 -12.72 6.71 4.72
C ASN A 195 -11.31 7.10 4.27
N ILE A 196 -10.59 6.18 3.61
CA ILE A 196 -9.21 6.42 3.20
C ILE A 196 -9.12 7.46 2.08
N SER A 197 -10.12 7.51 1.19
CA SER A 197 -10.22 8.55 0.16
C SER A 197 -10.45 9.92 0.78
N ASP A 198 -11.38 10.03 1.73
CA ASP A 198 -11.67 11.28 2.45
C ASP A 198 -10.44 11.78 3.23
N MET A 199 -9.70 10.88 3.89
CA MET A 199 -8.44 11.21 4.57
C MET A 199 -7.39 11.77 3.60
N VAL A 200 -7.20 11.11 2.46
CA VAL A 200 -6.26 11.55 1.42
C VAL A 200 -6.69 12.89 0.83
N ASP A 201 -7.95 13.07 0.46
CA ASP A 201 -8.46 14.31 -0.13
C ASP A 201 -8.38 15.50 0.85
N SER A 202 -8.65 15.25 2.13
CA SER A 202 -8.48 16.23 3.20
C SER A 202 -7.02 16.67 3.30
N PHE A 203 -6.08 15.71 3.38
CA PHE A 203 -4.66 16.04 3.44
C PHE A 203 -4.16 16.76 2.20
N LEU A 204 -4.56 16.34 0.99
CA LEU A 204 -4.20 17.01 -0.25
C LEU A 204 -4.71 18.46 -0.30
N THR A 205 -5.89 18.72 0.28
CA THR A 205 -6.43 20.08 0.40
C THR A 205 -5.60 20.95 1.34
N ILE A 206 -5.21 20.40 2.49
CA ILE A 206 -4.32 21.08 3.44
C ILE A 206 -2.96 21.35 2.79
N ALA A 207 -2.37 20.37 2.11
CA ALA A 207 -1.09 20.48 1.43
C ALA A 207 -1.09 21.63 0.40
N ARG A 208 -2.12 21.71 -0.46
CA ARG A 208 -2.29 22.84 -1.40
C ARG A 208 -2.32 24.20 -0.70
N GLY A 209 -2.96 24.28 0.47
CA GLY A 209 -2.98 25.47 1.31
C GLY A 209 -1.57 25.88 1.77
N TYR A 210 -0.74 24.92 2.15
CA TYR A 210 0.66 25.16 2.54
C TYR A 210 1.54 25.52 1.34
N PHE A 211 1.40 24.86 0.19
CA PHE A 211 2.14 25.25 -1.02
C PHE A 211 1.75 26.65 -1.53
N SER A 212 0.48 27.04 -1.37
CA SER A 212 0.05 28.42 -1.60
C SER A 212 0.75 29.40 -0.66
N GLN A 213 0.95 29.05 0.61
CA GLN A 213 1.73 29.88 1.55
C GLN A 213 3.21 29.95 1.16
N LEU A 214 3.81 28.86 0.67
CA LEU A 214 5.19 28.88 0.18
C LEU A 214 5.35 29.81 -1.02
N ARG A 215 4.42 29.78 -1.99
CA ARG A 215 4.40 30.71 -3.12
C ARG A 215 4.23 32.16 -2.68
N ASN A 216 3.37 32.43 -1.71
CA ASN A 216 3.21 33.78 -1.15
C ASN A 216 4.48 34.25 -0.43
N CYS A 217 5.11 33.38 0.36
CA CYS A 217 6.35 33.68 1.06
C CYS A 217 7.49 34.01 0.08
N GLU A 218 7.56 33.29 -1.04
CA GLU A 218 8.51 33.56 -2.12
C GLU A 218 8.21 34.90 -2.82
N ALA A 219 6.94 35.21 -3.13
CA ALA A 219 6.54 36.49 -3.72
C ALA A 219 6.85 37.68 -2.80
N GLU A 220 6.58 37.55 -1.49
CA GLU A 220 6.93 38.56 -0.48
C GLU A 220 8.44 38.81 -0.40
N TYR A 221 9.25 37.74 -0.48
CA TYR A 221 10.70 37.86 -0.55
C TYR A 221 11.14 38.59 -1.82
N ASN A 222 10.57 38.24 -2.99
CA ASN A 222 10.90 38.89 -4.26
C ASN A 222 10.63 40.41 -4.21
N ASP A 223 9.46 40.81 -3.70
CA ASP A 223 9.08 42.21 -3.51
C ASP A 223 10.01 42.93 -2.53
N THR A 224 10.41 42.25 -1.45
CA THR A 224 11.34 42.78 -0.44
C THR A 224 12.71 43.05 -1.05
N ILE A 225 13.29 42.08 -1.78
CA ILE A 225 14.57 42.26 -2.44
C ILE A 225 14.52 43.39 -3.47
N ASN A 226 13.44 43.48 -4.26
CA ASN A 226 13.25 44.58 -5.20
C ASN A 226 13.28 45.95 -4.49
N GLY A 227 12.51 46.09 -3.40
CA GLY A 227 12.48 47.32 -2.61
C GLY A 227 13.84 47.70 -2.04
N LEU A 228 14.56 46.73 -1.47
CA LEU A 228 15.89 46.95 -0.89
C LEU A 228 16.93 47.35 -1.94
N ILE A 229 16.93 46.71 -3.11
CA ILE A 229 17.86 47.03 -4.19
C ILE A 229 17.54 48.41 -4.79
N LEU A 230 16.26 48.73 -5.03
CA LEU A 230 15.87 50.06 -5.52
C LEU A 230 16.26 51.17 -4.53
N TYR A 231 16.08 50.92 -3.22
CA TYR A 231 16.52 51.84 -2.19
C TYR A 231 18.04 52.03 -2.22
N TYR A 232 18.79 50.94 -2.28
CA TYR A 232 20.25 50.97 -2.39
C TYR A 232 20.74 51.73 -3.64
N LEU A 233 20.12 51.48 -4.80
CA LEU A 233 20.43 52.17 -6.05
C LEU A 233 20.14 53.67 -5.98
N SER A 234 19.06 54.09 -5.30
CA SER A 234 18.72 55.50 -5.12
C SER A 234 19.77 56.28 -4.31
N GLY A 235 20.59 55.59 -3.52
CA GLY A 235 21.71 56.17 -2.78
C GLY A 235 22.87 56.60 -3.68
N PHE A 236 22.98 56.06 -4.89
CA PHE A 236 23.94 56.50 -5.90
C PHE A 236 23.36 57.70 -6.65
N GLY A 237 23.85 58.91 -6.36
CA GLY A 237 23.47 60.10 -7.12
C GLY A 237 23.81 59.93 -8.62
N ASN A 238 23.16 60.71 -9.49
CA ASN A 238 23.26 60.59 -10.97
C ASN A 238 24.70 60.52 -11.55
N ASP A 239 25.71 61.01 -10.82
CA ASP A 239 27.12 61.03 -11.25
C ASP A 239 27.98 59.90 -10.64
N THR A 240 27.41 59.05 -9.78
CA THR A 240 28.14 57.96 -9.10
C THR A 240 27.96 56.66 -9.85
N LYS A 241 29.08 56.06 -10.31
CA LYS A 241 29.02 54.80 -11.05
C LYS A 241 28.73 53.64 -10.10
N ILE A 242 27.68 52.88 -10.40
CA ILE A 242 27.36 51.61 -9.75
C ILE A 242 28.60 50.69 -9.81
N PRO A 243 28.93 49.96 -8.73
CA PRO A 243 30.02 48.99 -8.73
C PRO A 243 29.92 47.99 -9.89
N ARG A 244 31.06 47.71 -10.55
CA ARG A 244 31.10 46.86 -11.76
C ARG A 244 30.46 45.48 -11.60
N HIS A 245 30.50 44.91 -10.40
CA HIS A 245 29.92 43.60 -10.11
C HIS A 245 28.39 43.62 -10.05
N LEU A 246 27.76 44.79 -9.89
CA LEU A 246 26.30 44.97 -9.84
C LEU A 246 25.69 45.39 -11.17
N LEU A 247 26.51 45.73 -12.18
CA LEU A 247 26.00 46.20 -13.49
C LEU A 247 25.12 45.13 -14.16
N ASN A 248 25.57 43.87 -14.18
CA ASN A 248 24.79 42.78 -14.77
C ASN A 248 23.56 42.39 -13.93
N LEU A 249 23.44 42.93 -12.72
CA LEU A 249 22.39 42.56 -11.77
C LEU A 249 21.28 43.61 -11.75
N CYS A 250 21.65 44.89 -11.75
CA CYS A 250 20.74 46.01 -11.53
C CYS A 250 21.27 47.36 -12.07
N GLU A 251 21.94 47.37 -13.24
CA GLU A 251 22.39 48.61 -13.91
C GLU A 251 21.24 49.60 -14.14
N ASP A 252 20.09 49.09 -14.54
CA ASP A 252 18.86 49.85 -14.64
C ASP A 252 17.66 49.05 -14.07
N LYS A 253 16.51 49.72 -14.03
CA LYS A 253 15.27 49.15 -13.52
C LYS A 253 14.81 47.94 -14.37
N ASP A 254 15.08 47.95 -15.67
CA ASP A 254 14.61 46.91 -16.57
C ASP A 254 15.43 45.62 -16.38
N MET A 255 16.76 45.74 -16.22
CA MET A 255 17.66 44.63 -15.91
C MET A 255 17.35 44.02 -14.54
N LEU A 256 17.09 44.86 -13.53
CA LEU A 256 16.69 44.39 -12.20
C LEU A 256 15.39 43.58 -12.27
N ASN A 257 14.35 44.12 -12.93
CA ASN A 257 13.08 43.42 -13.09
C ASN A 257 13.25 42.10 -13.84
N TYR A 258 14.09 42.07 -14.89
CA TYR A 258 14.36 40.85 -15.64
C TYR A 258 14.98 39.77 -14.75
N ASN A 259 16.03 40.10 -14.00
CA ASN A 259 16.72 39.15 -13.12
C ASN A 259 15.82 38.68 -11.96
N LEU A 260 15.06 39.60 -11.35
CA LEU A 260 14.09 39.26 -10.30
C LEU A 260 12.99 38.33 -10.80
N ASN A 261 12.43 38.61 -11.97
CA ASN A 261 11.39 37.75 -12.55
C ASN A 261 11.94 36.37 -12.90
N ASN A 262 13.16 36.30 -13.44
CA ASN A 262 13.80 35.01 -13.75
C ASN A 262 14.07 34.19 -12.47
N SER A 263 14.55 34.82 -11.41
CA SER A 263 14.72 34.19 -10.09
C SER A 263 13.39 33.68 -9.53
N HIS A 264 12.37 34.55 -9.52
CA HIS A 264 11.01 34.25 -9.09
C HIS A 264 10.42 33.04 -9.82
N GLU A 265 10.47 33.04 -11.15
CA GLU A 265 9.95 31.95 -11.97
C GLU A 265 10.63 30.61 -11.67
N LYS A 266 11.96 30.59 -11.47
CA LYS A 266 12.69 29.38 -11.10
C LYS A 266 12.27 28.85 -9.73
N HIS A 267 12.11 29.74 -8.75
CA HIS A 267 11.68 29.35 -7.41
C HIS A 267 10.27 28.75 -7.42
N LEU A 268 9.33 29.40 -8.12
CA LEU A 268 7.97 28.89 -8.28
C LEU A 268 7.96 27.51 -8.95
N GLN A 269 8.77 27.29 -9.99
CA GLN A 269 8.88 25.98 -10.64
C GLN A 269 9.33 24.87 -9.68
N VAL A 270 10.25 25.16 -8.76
CA VAL A 270 10.70 24.19 -7.75
C VAL A 270 9.58 23.88 -6.75
N ILE A 271 8.85 24.90 -6.30
CA ILE A 271 7.70 24.74 -5.39
C ILE A 271 6.60 23.91 -6.05
N ASP A 272 6.21 24.27 -7.29
CA ASP A 272 5.16 23.60 -8.05
C ASP A 272 5.54 22.15 -8.37
N ALA A 273 6.79 21.89 -8.75
CA ALA A 273 7.27 20.53 -8.99
C ALA A 273 7.18 19.66 -7.73
N ARG A 274 7.52 20.22 -6.56
CA ARG A 274 7.41 19.49 -5.28
C ARG A 274 5.95 19.24 -4.89
N GLU A 275 5.07 20.21 -5.12
CA GLU A 275 3.62 20.08 -4.93
C GLU A 275 3.08 18.94 -5.81
N ASP A 276 3.35 18.99 -7.12
CA ASP A 276 2.89 18.00 -8.09
C ASP A 276 3.34 16.58 -7.77
N ILE A 277 4.61 16.41 -7.35
CA ILE A 277 5.15 15.11 -6.92
C ILE A 277 4.35 14.56 -5.73
N MET A 278 4.08 15.38 -4.71
CA MET A 278 3.29 14.96 -3.54
C MET A 278 1.89 14.54 -3.97
N LEU A 279 1.20 15.43 -4.70
CA LEU A 279 -0.20 15.25 -5.06
C LEU A 279 -0.39 14.02 -5.95
N THR A 280 0.48 13.86 -6.95
CA THR A 280 0.41 12.75 -7.89
C THR A 280 0.72 11.43 -7.19
N ARG A 281 1.85 11.35 -6.46
CA ARG A 281 2.26 10.09 -5.83
C ARG A 281 1.23 9.58 -4.81
N LEU A 282 0.63 10.47 -4.02
CA LEU A 282 -0.36 10.06 -3.03
C LEU A 282 -1.69 9.63 -3.69
N LYS A 283 -2.13 10.30 -4.74
CA LYS A 283 -3.33 9.90 -5.51
C LYS A 283 -3.13 8.57 -6.21
N THR A 284 -2.01 8.40 -6.91
CA THR A 284 -1.68 7.15 -7.59
C THR A 284 -1.62 5.99 -6.61
N TRP A 285 -0.99 6.19 -5.44
CA TRP A 285 -0.99 5.16 -4.40
C TRP A 285 -2.40 4.78 -3.94
N LEU A 286 -3.28 5.76 -3.70
CA LEU A 286 -4.65 5.50 -3.28
C LEU A 286 -5.42 4.67 -4.33
N GLU A 287 -5.34 5.08 -5.59
CA GLU A 287 -5.97 4.39 -6.71
C GLU A 287 -5.47 2.94 -6.85
N GLU A 288 -4.15 2.75 -6.83
CA GLU A 288 -3.53 1.43 -6.91
C GLU A 288 -3.89 0.54 -5.72
N TYR A 289 -3.93 1.10 -4.51
CA TYR A 289 -4.22 0.36 -3.29
C TYR A 289 -5.67 -0.13 -3.25
N ILE A 290 -6.63 0.74 -3.61
CA ILE A 290 -8.06 0.37 -3.70
C ILE A 290 -8.26 -0.71 -4.77
N GLU A 291 -7.64 -0.54 -5.95
CA GLU A 291 -7.75 -1.52 -7.03
C GLU A 291 -7.19 -2.89 -6.61
N GLN A 292 -6.05 -2.89 -5.91
CA GLN A 292 -5.45 -4.11 -5.37
C GLN A 292 -6.41 -4.82 -4.42
N ILE A 293 -7.00 -4.12 -3.44
CA ILE A 293 -7.94 -4.72 -2.48
C ILE A 293 -9.11 -5.40 -3.19
N ARG A 294 -9.75 -4.68 -4.13
CA ARG A 294 -10.88 -5.22 -4.91
C ARG A 294 -10.48 -6.47 -5.70
N LYS A 295 -9.32 -6.42 -6.35
CA LYS A 295 -8.80 -7.56 -7.11
C LYS A 295 -8.51 -8.76 -6.21
N TYR A 296 -7.85 -8.55 -5.08
CA TYR A 296 -7.53 -9.61 -4.13
C TYR A 296 -8.80 -10.31 -3.62
N GLU A 297 -9.85 -9.56 -3.29
CA GLU A 297 -11.10 -10.15 -2.81
C GLU A 297 -11.82 -10.94 -3.91
N SER A 298 -11.88 -10.41 -5.14
CA SER A 298 -12.48 -11.12 -6.28
C SER A 298 -11.75 -12.42 -6.60
N GLU A 299 -10.41 -12.40 -6.60
CA GLU A 299 -9.58 -13.60 -6.82
C GLU A 299 -9.77 -14.62 -5.69
N ARG A 300 -9.78 -14.15 -4.43
CA ARG A 300 -10.00 -15.00 -3.26
C ARG A 300 -11.34 -15.71 -3.32
N ASN A 301 -12.43 -14.97 -3.55
CA ASN A 301 -13.77 -15.54 -3.64
C ASN A 301 -13.85 -16.60 -4.75
N SER A 302 -13.39 -16.24 -5.95
CA SER A 302 -13.38 -17.17 -7.09
C SER A 302 -12.61 -18.46 -6.79
N GLN A 303 -11.44 -18.34 -6.15
CA GLN A 303 -10.64 -19.49 -5.75
C GLN A 303 -11.35 -20.34 -4.69
N GLN A 304 -11.96 -19.73 -3.68
CA GLN A 304 -12.66 -20.44 -2.61
C GLN A 304 -13.90 -21.20 -3.14
N ILE A 305 -14.64 -20.61 -4.08
CA ILE A 305 -15.77 -21.27 -4.75
C ILE A 305 -15.31 -22.51 -5.52
N LEU A 306 -14.18 -22.42 -6.24
CA LEU A 306 -13.60 -23.54 -6.96
C LEU A 306 -13.16 -24.66 -6.00
N GLU A 307 -12.51 -24.30 -4.89
CA GLU A 307 -12.08 -25.27 -3.88
C GLU A 307 -13.27 -26.01 -3.25
N ILE A 308 -14.34 -25.30 -2.89
CA ILE A 308 -15.56 -25.90 -2.33
C ILE A 308 -16.18 -26.88 -3.33
N SER A 309 -16.24 -26.51 -4.61
CA SER A 309 -16.80 -27.34 -5.67
C SER A 309 -15.95 -28.59 -5.93
N HIS A 310 -14.63 -28.42 -6.06
CA HIS A 310 -13.70 -29.54 -6.22
C HIS A 310 -13.72 -30.51 -5.04
N PHE A 311 -13.83 -29.97 -3.82
CA PHE A 311 -13.95 -30.80 -2.63
C PHE A 311 -15.22 -31.67 -2.68
N ALA A 312 -16.39 -31.09 -2.98
CA ALA A 312 -17.64 -31.82 -3.08
C ALA A 312 -17.59 -32.91 -4.17
N ASP A 313 -17.12 -32.55 -5.37
CA ASP A 313 -16.96 -33.50 -6.49
C ASP A 313 -16.04 -34.66 -6.11
N SER A 314 -14.91 -34.36 -5.46
CA SER A 314 -13.95 -35.37 -5.01
C SER A 314 -14.58 -36.34 -4.00
N GLN A 315 -15.39 -35.85 -3.06
CA GLN A 315 -16.05 -36.72 -2.09
C GLN A 315 -17.04 -37.67 -2.77
N GLN A 316 -17.85 -37.18 -3.71
CA GLN A 316 -18.83 -37.99 -4.44
C GLN A 316 -18.13 -39.05 -5.32
N GLN A 317 -17.08 -38.65 -6.05
CA GLN A 317 -16.32 -39.56 -6.92
C GLN A 317 -15.65 -40.69 -6.14
N GLU A 318 -15.07 -40.40 -4.98
CA GLU A 318 -14.39 -41.42 -4.17
C GLU A 318 -15.36 -42.49 -3.67
N LEU A 319 -16.57 -42.10 -3.22
CA LEU A 319 -17.57 -43.08 -2.82
C LEU A 319 -18.06 -43.90 -4.01
N LEU A 320 -18.31 -43.26 -5.16
CA LEU A 320 -18.71 -43.97 -6.39
C LEU A 320 -17.67 -45.00 -6.82
N GLN A 321 -16.37 -44.66 -6.79
CA GLN A 321 -15.30 -45.60 -7.11
C GLN A 321 -15.29 -46.80 -6.16
N LEU A 322 -15.46 -46.57 -4.86
CA LEU A 322 -15.52 -47.65 -3.87
C LEU A 322 -16.75 -48.55 -4.05
N LEU A 323 -17.88 -48.00 -4.49
CA LEU A 323 -19.08 -48.77 -4.82
C LEU A 323 -18.93 -49.54 -6.14
N GLN A 324 -18.20 -49.03 -7.12
CA GLN A 324 -17.92 -49.76 -8.37
C GLN A 324 -17.07 -51.00 -8.14
N GLN A 325 -16.20 -51.01 -7.12
CA GLN A 325 -15.47 -52.21 -6.68
C GLN A 325 -16.40 -53.29 -6.11
N LEU A 326 -17.66 -52.97 -5.78
CA LEU A 326 -18.68 -53.93 -5.34
C LEU A 326 -19.32 -54.70 -6.50
N ASN A 327 -19.06 -54.33 -7.75
CA ASN A 327 -19.75 -54.91 -8.90
C ASN A 327 -19.13 -56.28 -9.27
N PRO A 328 -19.84 -57.42 -9.08
CA PRO A 328 -19.26 -58.76 -9.15
C PRO A 328 -18.99 -59.26 -10.58
N ASN A 329 -19.05 -58.41 -11.61
CA ASN A 329 -18.72 -58.76 -12.99
C ASN A 329 -17.23 -58.60 -13.35
N VAL A 330 -16.36 -58.30 -12.38
CA VAL A 330 -14.91 -58.33 -12.60
C VAL A 330 -14.38 -59.66 -12.07
N ASN A 331 -14.16 -60.57 -13.02
CA ASN A 331 -13.54 -61.89 -12.87
C ASN A 331 -12.66 -62.02 -11.62
N ASP A 332 -13.02 -63.03 -10.82
CA ASP A 332 -12.22 -63.63 -9.76
C ASP A 332 -10.75 -63.73 -10.16
N SER A 333 -9.88 -62.87 -9.60
CA SER A 333 -8.54 -63.25 -9.13
C SER A 333 -7.76 -62.11 -8.44
N GLU A 334 -8.17 -60.85 -8.53
CA GLU A 334 -7.34 -59.72 -8.04
C GLU A 334 -7.84 -59.00 -6.78
N ILE A 335 -9.07 -59.25 -6.33
CA ILE A 335 -9.74 -58.44 -5.28
C ILE A 335 -9.19 -58.72 -3.86
N ILE A 336 -8.49 -59.84 -3.64
CA ILE A 336 -8.01 -60.21 -2.29
C ILE A 336 -6.72 -59.44 -1.89
N LEU A 337 -6.04 -58.76 -2.82
CA LEU A 337 -4.76 -58.10 -2.52
C LEU A 337 -4.84 -56.58 -2.26
N ALA A 338 -5.95 -55.92 -2.56
CA ALA A 338 -6.05 -54.45 -2.48
C ALA A 338 -6.68 -53.91 -1.18
N LEU A 339 -7.17 -54.77 -0.28
CA LEU A 339 -7.87 -54.36 0.95
C LEU A 339 -7.03 -54.51 2.24
N ASP A 340 -5.78 -54.97 2.13
CA ASP A 340 -4.84 -55.15 3.26
C ASP A 340 -3.69 -54.12 3.28
N THR A 341 -3.76 -53.06 2.48
CA THR A 341 -2.89 -51.87 2.54
C THR A 341 -3.73 -50.62 2.62
#